data_AF-A0A6J6EZ75-F1
#
_entry.id   AF-A0A6J6EZ75-F1
#
_cell.length_a   1.000
_cell.length_b   1.000
_cell.length_c   1.000
_cell.angle_alpha   90.00
_cell.angle_beta   90.00
_cell.angle_gamma   90.00
#
_symmetry.space_group_name_H-M   'P 1'
#
loop_
_entity.id
_entity.type
_entity.pdbx_description
1 polymer ?
#
loop_
_entity_poly.entity_id
_entity_poly.type
_entity_poly.pdbx_seq_one_letter_code
_entity_poly.pdbx_strand_id
1 'polypeptide(L)'
;MVGHEAIRMMIDGFTAGLKVKVFRIDNMISKGSMVVTERVDIFEKEDGSEIELPVLGIFEFEGDKIAKWREYFDLNQFMNQMA
;
A
#
# COMPACT_ATOMS: atom_id res chain seq x y z
N MET A 1 -10.37 0.24 -9.23
CA MET A 1 -11.42 1.02 -8.52
C MET A 1 -11.24 2.49 -8.78
N VAL A 2 -12.33 3.25 -8.74
CA VAL A 2 -12.33 4.70 -8.94
C VAL A 2 -13.25 5.34 -7.89
N GLY A 3 -12.81 6.44 -7.29
CA GLY A 3 -13.59 7.21 -6.30
C GLY A 3 -13.44 6.71 -4.86
N HIS A 4 -13.70 7.60 -3.90
CA HIS A 4 -13.44 7.36 -2.47
C HIS A 4 -14.19 6.16 -1.89
N GLU A 5 -15.44 5.92 -2.30
CA GLU A 5 -16.25 4.82 -1.78
C GLU A 5 -15.66 3.47 -2.16
N ALA A 6 -15.40 3.24 -3.45
CA ALA A 6 -14.81 2.00 -3.93
C ALA A 6 -13.39 1.77 -3.39
N ILE A 7 -12.61 2.83 -3.19
CA ILE A 7 -11.27 2.75 -2.58
C ILE A 7 -11.38 2.33 -1.12
N ARG A 8 -12.29 2.92 -0.33
CA ARG A 8 -12.51 2.56 1.07
C ARG A 8 -12.91 1.09 1.20
N MET A 9 -13.87 0.63 0.40
CA MET A 9 -14.31 -0.77 0.41
C MET A 9 -13.17 -1.76 0.13
N MET A 10 -12.28 -1.45 -0.82
CA MET A 10 -11.13 -2.32 -1.09
C MET A 10 -10.14 -2.33 0.07
N ILE A 11 -9.78 -1.15 0.60
CA ILE A 11 -8.82 -1.05 1.69
C ILE A 11 -9.34 -1.81 2.91
N ASP A 12 -10.60 -1.58 3.30
CA ASP A 12 -11.23 -2.25 4.43
C ASP A 12 -11.21 -3.78 4.28
N GLY A 13 -11.48 -4.29 3.06
CA GLY A 13 -11.42 -5.72 2.77
C GLY A 13 -9.99 -6.29 2.75
N PHE A 14 -9.04 -5.56 2.17
CA PHE A 14 -7.64 -6.00 2.05
C PHE A 14 -6.92 -6.02 3.40
N THR A 15 -7.22 -5.06 4.29
CA THR A 15 -6.60 -4.96 5.62
C THR A 15 -7.47 -5.56 6.73
N ALA A 16 -8.49 -6.35 6.39
CA ALA A 16 -9.36 -6.96 7.39
C ALA A 16 -8.55 -7.87 8.33
N GLY A 17 -8.68 -7.63 9.65
CA GLY A 17 -7.93 -8.37 10.68
C GLY A 17 -6.45 -7.96 10.82
N LEU A 18 -6.01 -6.91 10.11
CA LEU A 18 -4.64 -6.40 10.16
C LEU A 18 -4.61 -4.97 10.72
N LYS A 19 -3.58 -4.67 11.52
CA LYS A 19 -3.22 -3.31 11.89
C LYS A 19 -2.08 -2.84 10.99
N VAL A 20 -2.21 -1.65 10.40
CA VAL A 20 -1.08 -1.00 9.74
C VAL A 20 -0.07 -0.59 10.81
N LYS A 21 1.15 -1.13 10.74
CA LYS A 21 2.22 -0.81 11.68
C LYS A 21 3.08 0.33 11.16
N VAL A 22 3.65 0.16 9.97
CA VAL A 22 4.49 1.18 9.33
C VAL A 22 4.59 0.95 7.82
N PHE A 23 4.65 2.03 7.06
CA PHE A 23 5.12 2.00 5.67
C PHE A 23 6.56 2.50 5.65
N ARG A 24 7.52 1.57 5.62
CA ARG A 24 8.94 1.92 5.59
C ARG A 24 9.30 2.28 4.15
N ILE A 25 9.58 3.55 3.90
CA ILE A 25 10.01 4.03 2.58
C ILE A 25 11.53 3.86 2.48
N ASP A 26 11.95 2.99 1.58
CA ASP A 26 13.37 2.73 1.33
C ASP A 26 13.92 3.73 0.29
N ASN A 27 13.15 3.96 -0.78
CA ASN A 27 13.47 4.97 -1.79
C ASN A 27 12.25 5.78 -2.20
N MET A 28 12.46 7.05 -2.53
CA MET A 28 11.44 7.94 -3.05
C MET A 28 12.03 8.89 -4.09
N ILE A 29 11.44 8.91 -5.28
CA ILE A 29 11.84 9.78 -6.38
C ILE A 29 10.63 10.52 -6.94
N SER A 30 10.84 11.73 -7.43
CA SER A 30 9.80 12.52 -8.08
C SER A 30 10.21 12.95 -9.49
N LYS A 31 9.21 13.07 -10.36
CA LYS A 31 9.36 13.60 -11.73
C LYS A 31 8.08 14.32 -12.14
N GLY A 32 8.13 15.65 -12.23
CA GLY A 32 6.94 16.45 -12.52
C GLY A 32 5.88 16.25 -11.43
N SER A 33 4.66 15.90 -11.83
CA SER A 33 3.55 15.60 -10.92
C SER A 33 3.46 14.15 -10.47
N MET A 34 4.55 13.37 -10.62
CA MET A 34 4.60 11.96 -10.24
C MET A 34 5.62 11.73 -9.13
N VAL A 35 5.27 10.85 -8.17
CA VAL A 35 6.16 10.31 -7.14
C VAL A 35 6.16 8.79 -7.24
N VAL A 36 7.35 8.19 -7.20
CA VAL A 36 7.54 6.74 -7.13
C VAL A 36 8.19 6.40 -5.79
N THR A 37 7.66 5.38 -5.11
CA THR A 37 8.17 4.90 -3.81
C THR A 37 8.51 3.42 -3.89
N GLU A 38 9.68 3.03 -3.40
CA GLU A 38 9.97 1.65 -3.02
C GLU A 38 9.80 1.54 -1.51
N ARG A 39 9.00 0.57 -1.05
CA ARG A 39 8.62 0.43 0.35
C ARG A 39 8.61 -1.01 0.81
N VAL A 40 8.69 -1.19 2.12
CA VAL A 40 8.17 -2.36 2.82
C VAL A 40 7.04 -1.91 3.74
N ASP A 41 5.83 -2.34 3.41
CA ASP A 41 4.64 -2.10 4.22
C ASP A 41 4.51 -3.23 5.25
N ILE A 42 4.49 -2.86 6.53
CA ILE A 42 4.45 -3.80 7.65
C ILE A 42 3.08 -3.75 8.31
N PHE A 43 2.47 -4.92 8.41
CA PHE A 43 1.17 -5.13 9.06
C PHE A 43 1.33 -6.05 10.27
N GLU A 44 0.51 -5.85 11.29
CA GLU A 44 0.47 -6.69 12.49
C GLU A 44 -0.87 -7.43 12.55
N LYS A 45 -0.81 -8.76 12.71
CA LYS A 45 -1.97 -9.64 12.91
C LYS A 45 -2.48 -9.56 14.35
N GLU A 46 -3.67 -10.11 14.60
CA GLU A 46 -4.26 -10.13 15.95
C GLU A 46 -3.41 -10.88 16.99
N ASP A 47 -2.65 -11.90 16.57
CA ASP A 47 -1.75 -12.67 17.43
C ASP A 47 -0.39 -11.97 17.71
N GLY A 48 -0.20 -10.77 17.14
CA GLY A 48 1.02 -9.98 17.27
C GLY A 48 2.13 -10.35 16.28
N SER A 49 1.94 -11.35 15.42
CA SER A 49 2.88 -11.64 14.33
C SER A 49 2.80 -10.59 13.23
N GLU A 50 3.92 -10.38 12.52
CA GLU A 50 4.04 -9.36 11.47
C GLU A 50 3.99 -9.97 10.07
N ILE A 51 3.53 -9.15 9.12
CA ILE A 51 3.58 -9.40 7.68
C ILE A 51 4.40 -8.27 7.07
N GLU A 52 5.43 -8.62 6.31
CA GLU A 52 6.19 -7.65 5.52
C GLU A 52 5.81 -7.81 4.05
N LEU A 53 5.38 -6.70 3.44
CA LEU A 53 5.01 -6.63 2.04
C LEU A 53 5.92 -5.64 1.31
N PRO A 54 6.87 -6.12 0.49
CA PRO A 54 7.59 -5.27 -0.45
C PRO A 54 6.65 -4.72 -1.53
N VAL A 55 6.65 -3.41 -1.72
CA VAL A 55 5.75 -2.73 -2.65
C VAL A 55 6.48 -1.62 -3.41
N LEU A 56 6.23 -1.53 -4.72
CA LEU A 56 6.52 -0.34 -5.51
C LEU A 56 5.23 0.46 -5.76
N GLY A 57 5.19 1.70 -5.27
CA GLY A 57 4.07 2.62 -5.41
C GLY A 57 4.32 3.73 -6.42
N ILE A 58 3.30 4.09 -7.20
CA ILE A 58 3.33 5.27 -8.08
C ILE A 58 2.12 6.14 -7.78
N PHE A 59 2.39 7.39 -7.43
CA PHE A 59 1.40 8.43 -7.17
C PHE A 59 1.48 9.49 -8.29
N GLU A 60 0.36 9.76 -8.95
CA GLU A 60 0.20 10.92 -9.85
C GLU A 60 -0.68 11.97 -9.18
N PHE A 61 -0.24 13.22 -9.22
CA PHE A 61 -0.90 14.36 -8.60
C PHE A 61 -1.59 15.25 -9.62
N GLU A 62 -2.72 15.83 -9.22
CA GLU A 62 -3.37 16.96 -9.87
C GLU A 62 -3.49 18.09 -8.83
N GLY A 63 -2.70 19.15 -9.01
CA GLY A 63 -2.53 20.18 -7.98
C GLY A 63 -1.89 19.61 -6.72
N ASP A 64 -2.57 19.78 -5.58
CA ASP A 64 -2.14 19.33 -4.26
C ASP A 64 -2.72 17.96 -3.86
N LYS A 65 -3.44 17.28 -4.76
CA LYS A 65 -4.14 16.02 -4.47
C LYS A 65 -3.60 14.86 -5.31
N ILE A 66 -3.65 13.66 -4.72
CA ILE A 66 -3.39 12.42 -5.45
C ILE A 66 -4.58 12.13 -6.35
N ALA A 67 -4.33 12.10 -7.67
CA ALA A 67 -5.32 11.76 -8.69
C ALA A 67 -5.28 10.28 -9.05
N LYS A 68 -4.10 9.64 -9.00
CA LYS A 68 -3.94 8.20 -9.21
C LYS A 68 -2.92 7.61 -8.26
N TRP A 69 -3.22 6.40 -7.79
CA TRP A 69 -2.37 5.60 -6.94
C TRP A 69 -2.35 4.17 -7.49
N ARG A 70 -1.16 3.65 -7.78
CA ARG A 70 -0.93 2.26 -8.22
C ARG A 70 0.12 1.63 -7.32
N GLU A 71 -0.13 0.39 -6.94
CA GLU A 71 0.78 -0.44 -6.16
C GLU A 71 1.13 -1.68 -6.97
N TYR A 72 2.40 -2.06 -6.97
CA TYR A 72 2.93 -3.26 -7.59
C TYR A 72 3.61 -4.10 -6.51
N PHE A 73 3.08 -5.29 -6.27
CA PHE A 73 3.57 -6.24 -5.27
C PHE A 73 3.16 -7.67 -5.64
N ASP A 74 3.75 -8.65 -4.96
CA ASP A 74 3.38 -10.06 -5.12
C ASP A 74 2.23 -10.43 -4.18
N LEU A 75 1.04 -10.64 -4.74
CA LEU A 75 -0.13 -11.05 -3.97
C LEU A 75 0.06 -12.43 -3.31
N ASN A 76 0.76 -13.37 -3.96
CA ASN A 76 0.97 -14.70 -3.38
C ASN A 76 1.91 -14.62 -2.17
N GLN A 77 2.94 -13.77 -2.24
CA GLN A 77 3.80 -13.50 -1.09
C GLN A 77 3.01 -12.96 0.11
N PHE A 78 2.06 -12.06 -0.13
CA PHE A 78 1.18 -11.55 0.91
C PHE A 78 0.27 -12.65 1.47
N MET A 79 -0.46 -13.36 0.60
CA MET A 79 -1.43 -14.38 1.01
C MET A 79 -0.79 -15.56 1.74
N ASN A 80 0.44 -15.95 1.39
CA ASN A 80 1.16 -17.01 2.10
C ASN A 80 1.51 -16.64 3.55
N GLN A 81 1.61 -15.35 3.88
CA GLN A 81 1.84 -14.87 5.25
C GLN A 81 0.55 -14.70 6.04
N MET A 82 -0.60 -14.63 5.36
CA MET A 82 -1.93 -14.57 5.98
C MET A 82 -2.44 -15.94 6.47
N ALA A 83 -1.89 -17.03 5.94
CA ALA A 83 -2.23 -18.41 6.28
C ALA A 83 -1.71 -18.85 7.65
#